data_AF-A0A1F8TQX4-F1
#
_entry.id   AF-A0A1F8TQX4-F1
#
_cell.length_a   1.000
_cell.length_b   1.000
_cell.length_c   1.000
_cell.angle_alpha   90.00
_cell.angle_beta   90.00
_cell.angle_gamma   90.00
#
_symmetry.space_group_name_H-M   'P 1'
#
loop_
_entity.id
_entity.type
_entity.pdbx_description
1 polymer ?
#
loop_
_entity_poly.entity_id
_entity_poly.type
_entity_poly.pdbx_seq_one_letter_code
_entity_poly.pdbx_strand_id
1 'polypeptide(L)'
;MIASANPLFGEGLRKTYTAHWGNQAIVVGMPSTMEETLNSLATLGPDLVIVDHDDTTINREEFLNRFMEGESPMQVVLVSLGSTETVVLYQRKRLTAAQAESWLTNPWG
;
A
#
# COMPACT_ATOMS: atom_id res chain seq x y z
N MET A 1 -3.46 5.77 0.36
CA MET A 1 -2.76 6.40 -0.78
C MET A 1 -2.80 5.46 -1.97
N ILE A 2 -2.84 5.95 -3.21
CA ILE A 2 -2.87 5.12 -4.42
C ILE A 2 -1.72 5.54 -5.35
N ALA A 3 -0.72 4.70 -5.55
CA ALA A 3 0.43 4.99 -6.40
C ALA A 3 0.26 4.29 -7.76
N SER A 4 0.16 5.07 -8.84
CA SER A 4 0.01 4.56 -10.22
C SER A 4 0.37 5.64 -11.23
N ALA A 5 1.24 5.33 -12.18
CA ALA A 5 1.52 6.18 -13.33
C ALA A 5 0.46 6.10 -14.43
N ASN A 6 -0.48 5.14 -14.34
CA ASN A 6 -1.62 5.06 -15.25
C ASN A 6 -2.80 5.88 -14.68
N PRO A 7 -3.09 7.09 -15.21
CA PRO A 7 -4.08 7.98 -14.60
C PRO A 7 -5.50 7.40 -14.62
N LEU A 8 -5.84 6.64 -15.67
CA LEU A 8 -7.15 6.01 -15.80
C LEU A 8 -7.31 4.88 -14.78
N PHE A 9 -6.26 4.09 -14.58
CA PHE A 9 -6.28 3.01 -13.61
C PHE A 9 -6.32 3.53 -12.18
N GLY A 10 -5.43 4.48 -11.83
CA GLY A 10 -5.44 5.12 -10.52
C GLY A 10 -6.80 5.74 -10.18
N GLU A 11 -7.44 6.41 -11.13
CA GLU A 11 -8.78 6.97 -10.95
C GLU A 11 -9.87 5.89 -10.81
N GLY A 12 -9.75 4.79 -11.55
CA GLY A 12 -10.61 3.62 -11.40
C GLY A 12 -10.52 2.99 -10.02
N LEU A 13 -9.31 2.83 -9.48
CA LEU A 13 -9.07 2.37 -8.11
C LEU A 13 -9.66 3.36 -7.10
N ARG A 14 -9.40 4.67 -7.26
CA ARG A 14 -9.94 5.71 -6.38
C ARG A 14 -11.45 5.62 -6.28
N LYS A 15 -12.16 5.55 -7.41
CA LYS A 15 -13.62 5.42 -7.46
C LYS A 15 -14.10 4.13 -6.78
N THR A 16 -13.48 2.99 -7.12
CA THR A 16 -13.84 1.68 -6.58
C THR A 16 -13.74 1.66 -5.05
N TYR A 17 -12.60 2.11 -4.52
CA TYR A 17 -12.35 2.09 -3.08
C TYR A 17 -13.14 3.14 -2.32
N THR A 18 -13.33 4.34 -2.88
CA THR A 18 -14.20 5.36 -2.26
C THR A 18 -15.65 4.86 -2.17
N ALA A 19 -16.14 4.17 -3.21
CA ALA A 19 -17.48 3.59 -3.18
C ALA A 19 -17.60 2.44 -2.17
N HIS A 20 -16.57 1.59 -2.06
CA HIS A 20 -16.58 0.45 -1.16
C HIS A 20 -16.43 0.84 0.32
N TRP A 21 -15.51 1.75 0.65
CA TRP A 21 -15.23 2.16 2.03
C TRP A 21 -16.09 3.33 2.52
N GLY A 22 -16.73 4.07 1.62
CA GLY A 22 -17.54 5.24 1.98
C GLY A 22 -16.72 6.22 2.83
N ASN A 23 -17.22 6.52 4.04
CA ASN A 23 -16.58 7.46 4.97
C ASN A 23 -15.52 6.81 5.87
N GLN A 24 -15.24 5.51 5.71
CA GLN A 24 -14.27 4.79 6.56
C GLN A 24 -12.81 5.03 6.14
N ALA A 25 -12.57 5.52 4.92
CA ALA A 25 -11.24 5.77 4.39
C ALA A 25 -11.22 7.03 3.53
N ILE A 26 -10.06 7.69 3.49
CA ILE A 26 -9.80 8.83 2.63
C ILE A 26 -8.57 8.54 1.74
N VAL A 27 -8.64 8.94 0.47
CA VAL A 27 -7.49 8.89 -0.42
C VAL A 27 -6.65 10.14 -0.20
N VAL A 28 -5.60 10.00 0.62
CA VAL A 28 -4.72 11.12 1.02
C VAL A 28 -3.75 11.60 -0.07
N GLY A 29 -3.53 10.80 -1.11
CA GLY A 29 -2.58 11.12 -2.18
C GLY A 29 -2.63 10.13 -3.32
N MET A 30 -2.25 10.61 -4.51
CA MET A 30 -2.19 9.84 -5.75
C MET A 30 -0.89 10.09 -6.54
N PRO A 31 0.27 9.70 -6.00
CA PRO A 31 1.55 9.87 -6.70
C PRO A 31 1.61 9.02 -7.98
N SER A 32 2.31 9.52 -8.98
CA SER A 32 2.41 8.91 -10.31
C SER A 32 3.83 8.45 -10.67
N THR A 33 4.81 8.75 -9.82
CA THR A 33 6.21 8.33 -10.00
C THR A 33 6.76 7.74 -8.70
N MET A 34 7.88 7.03 -8.79
CA MET A 34 8.56 6.54 -7.58
C MET A 34 8.93 7.68 -6.63
N GLU A 35 9.55 8.74 -7.12
CA GLU A 35 9.98 9.88 -6.30
C GLU A 35 8.80 10.53 -5.56
N GLU A 36 7.70 10.80 -6.27
CA GLU A 36 6.47 11.32 -5.67
C GLU A 36 5.90 10.35 -4.64
N THR A 37 5.98 9.05 -4.90
CA THR A 37 5.48 8.02 -3.99
C THR A 37 6.26 8.04 -2.68
N LEU A 38 7.59 8.04 -2.74
CA LEU A 38 8.45 8.06 -1.55
C LEU A 38 8.29 9.37 -0.75
N ASN A 39 8.19 10.51 -1.43
CA ASN A 39 7.94 11.80 -0.79
C ASN A 39 6.56 11.83 -0.12
N SER A 40 5.54 11.28 -0.78
CA SER A 40 4.17 11.19 -0.23
C SER A 40 4.09 10.24 0.97
N LEU A 41 4.83 9.12 0.96
CA LEU A 41 4.91 8.22 2.12
C LEU A 41 5.45 8.94 3.35
N ALA A 42 6.52 9.71 3.19
CA ALA A 42 7.18 10.41 4.29
C ALA A 42 6.34 11.56 4.86
N THR A 43 5.56 12.23 4.01
CA THR A 43 4.82 13.45 4.38
C THR A 43 3.37 13.20 4.79
N LEU A 44 2.71 12.23 4.17
CA LEU A 44 1.28 11.96 4.39
C LEU A 44 1.03 10.85 5.42
N GLY A 45 2.02 9.99 5.69
CA GLY A 45 1.91 8.89 6.66
C GLY A 45 0.68 7.98 6.46
N PRO A 46 0.44 7.42 5.25
CA PRO A 46 -0.76 6.63 4.99
C PRO A 46 -0.74 5.29 5.73
N ASP A 47 -1.90 4.84 6.23
CA ASP A 47 -2.05 3.52 6.84
C ASP A 47 -2.08 2.38 5.80
N LEU A 48 -2.56 2.69 4.59
CA LEU A 48 -2.68 1.77 3.45
C LEU A 48 -2.19 2.44 2.16
N VAL A 49 -1.36 1.72 1.43
CA VAL A 49 -0.89 2.09 0.10
C VAL A 49 -1.33 1.03 -0.90
N ILE A 50 -2.03 1.46 -1.94
CA ILE A 50 -2.34 0.62 -3.10
C ILE A 50 -1.33 0.99 -4.19
N VAL A 51 -0.62 0.02 -4.72
CA VAL A 51 0.41 0.20 -5.75
C VAL A 51 -0.03 -0.52 -7.01
N ASP A 52 -0.04 0.20 -8.13
CA ASP A 52 -0.19 -0.39 -9.46
C ASP A 52 1.01 -1.28 -9.76
N HIS A 53 0.77 -2.58 -9.87
CA HIS A 53 1.82 -3.57 -10.06
C HIS A 53 2.33 -3.65 -11.50
N ASP A 54 1.49 -3.28 -12.49
CA ASP A 54 1.87 -3.35 -13.91
C ASP A 54 2.67 -2.12 -14.34
N ASP A 55 2.74 -1.11 -13.49
CA ASP A 55 3.49 0.10 -13.71
C ASP A 55 5.01 -0.14 -13.59
N THR A 56 5.73 0.17 -14.67
CA THR A 56 7.20 0.06 -14.72
C THR A 56 7.93 1.29 -14.19
N THR A 57 7.21 2.41 -13.97
CA THR A 57 7.79 3.65 -13.46
C THR A 57 7.92 3.66 -11.93
N ILE A 58 7.10 2.86 -11.25
CA ILE A 58 7.21 2.59 -9.82
C ILE A 58 8.01 1.29 -9.67
N ASN A 59 9.31 1.42 -9.40
CA ASN A 59 10.17 0.28 -9.10
C ASN A 59 9.72 -0.46 -7.83
N ARG A 60 9.03 -1.59 -7.99
CA ARG A 60 8.51 -2.40 -6.88
C ARG A 60 9.57 -2.74 -5.83
N GLU A 61 10.77 -3.12 -6.24
CA GLU A 61 11.83 -3.55 -5.31
C GLU A 61 12.27 -2.37 -4.43
N GLU A 62 12.52 -1.22 -5.04
CA GLU A 62 12.86 0.01 -4.33
C GLU A 62 11.74 0.45 -3.38
N PHE A 63 10.48 0.41 -3.84
CA PHE A 63 9.33 0.73 -2.99
C PHE A 63 9.24 -0.23 -1.79
N LEU A 64 9.40 -1.53 -2.00
CA LEU A 64 9.31 -2.53 -0.94
C LEU A 64 10.46 -2.41 0.07
N ASN A 65 11.67 -2.09 -0.39
CA ASN A 65 12.80 -1.81 0.49
C ASN A 65 12.50 -0.62 1.40
N ARG A 66 12.01 0.48 0.83
CA ARG A 66 11.62 1.66 1.62
C ARG A 66 10.43 1.36 2.55
N PHE A 67 9.49 0.54 2.07
CA PHE A 67 8.38 0.04 2.88
C PHE A 67 8.87 -0.81 4.05
N MET A 68 9.95 -1.57 3.96
CA MET A 68 10.45 -2.33 5.10
C MET A 68 11.13 -1.44 6.15
N GLU A 69 11.84 -0.40 5.72
CA GLU A 69 12.62 0.50 6.59
C GLU A 69 11.79 1.49 7.41
N GLY A 70 10.57 1.80 6.99
CA GLY A 70 9.75 2.81 7.66
C GLY A 70 9.30 2.42 9.08
N GLU A 71 8.92 3.43 9.85
CA GLU A 71 8.69 3.30 11.29
C GLU A 71 7.23 3.03 11.70
N SER A 72 6.26 3.56 10.97
CA SER A 72 4.84 3.45 11.32
C SER A 72 4.23 2.13 10.83
N PRO A 73 3.24 1.54 11.50
CA PRO A 73 2.45 0.45 10.92
C PRO A 73 1.91 0.88 9.55
N MET A 74 1.99 0.00 8.54
CA MET A 74 1.48 0.30 7.19
C MET A 74 1.16 -1.00 6.46
N GLN A 75 0.14 -0.95 5.61
CA GLN A 75 -0.23 -2.00 4.67
C GLN A 75 0.09 -1.57 3.23
N VAL A 76 0.48 -2.53 2.41
CA VAL A 76 0.70 -2.35 0.97
C VAL A 76 -0.09 -3.41 0.22
N VAL A 77 -0.90 -2.98 -0.75
CA VAL A 77 -1.63 -3.85 -1.66
C VAL A 77 -1.09 -3.63 -3.07
N LEU A 78 -0.56 -4.67 -3.70
CA LEU A 78 -0.15 -4.64 -5.10
C LEU A 78 -1.32 -5.09 -5.97
N VAL A 79 -1.74 -4.26 -6.93
CA VAL A 79 -2.87 -4.52 -7.82
C VAL A 79 -2.42 -4.47 -9.27
N SER A 80 -2.69 -5.53 -10.03
CA SER A 80 -2.41 -5.66 -11.46
C SER A 80 -3.72 -5.60 -12.26
N LEU A 81 -3.70 -4.97 -13.43
CA LEU A 81 -4.71 -5.07 -14.49
C LEU A 81 -4.49 -6.31 -15.38
N GLY A 82 -3.23 -6.67 -15.63
CA GLY A 82 -2.82 -7.70 -16.58
C GLY A 82 -2.98 -9.13 -16.10
N SER A 83 -3.21 -9.34 -14.80
CA SER A 83 -3.48 -10.66 -14.23
C SER A 83 -4.65 -10.60 -13.23
N THR A 84 -5.64 -11.47 -13.44
CA THR A 84 -6.80 -11.62 -12.53
C THR A 84 -6.49 -12.51 -11.33
N GLU A 85 -5.27 -13.03 -11.22
CA GLU A 85 -5.01 -14.22 -10.40
C GLU A 85 -4.55 -13.92 -8.98
N THR A 86 -3.76 -12.85 -8.74
CA THR A 86 -3.23 -12.59 -7.39
C THR A 86 -3.11 -11.11 -7.05
N VAL A 87 -3.70 -10.74 -5.90
CA VAL A 87 -3.43 -9.48 -5.21
C VAL A 87 -2.47 -9.79 -4.07
N VAL A 88 -1.35 -9.08 -3.98
CA VAL A 88 -0.37 -9.30 -2.91
C VAL A 88 -0.57 -8.25 -1.82
N LEU A 89 -0.79 -8.70 -0.58
CA LEU A 89 -0.88 -7.85 0.60
C LEU A 89 0.37 -8.03 1.46
N TYR A 90 1.09 -6.93 1.67
CA TYR A 90 2.12 -6.83 2.72
C TYR A 90 1.57 -6.06 3.91
N GLN A 91 1.90 -6.52 5.11
CA GLN A 91 1.55 -5.82 6.34
C GLN A 91 2.78 -5.71 7.24
N ARG A 92 3.15 -4.48 7.60
CA ARG A 92 4.17 -4.21 8.61
C ARG A 92 3.50 -3.95 9.95
N LYS A 93 3.83 -4.76 10.96
CA LYS A 93 3.43 -4.56 12.36
C LYS A 93 4.67 -4.38 13.23
N ARG A 94 4.63 -3.41 14.15
CA ARG A 94 5.56 -3.34 15.28
C ARG A 94 4.92 -4.02 16.48
N LEU A 95 5.60 -5.02 17.02
CA LEU A 95 5.13 -5.79 18.16
C LEU A 95 6.15 -5.68 19.29
N THR A 96 5.68 -5.55 20.52
CA THR A 96 6.49 -5.83 21.72
C THR A 96 6.80 -7.33 21.81
N ALA A 97 7.77 -7.71 22.64
CA ALA A 97 8.09 -9.13 22.86
C ALA A 97 6.86 -9.95 23.27
N ALA A 98 6.04 -9.43 24.20
CA ALA A 98 4.81 -10.09 24.64
C ALA A 98 3.77 -10.21 23.51
N GLN A 99 3.63 -9.18 22.67
CA GLN A 99 2.73 -9.23 21.51
C GLN A 99 3.25 -10.21 20.44
N ALA A 100 4.56 -10.31 20.24
CA ALA A 100 5.16 -11.26 19.31
C ALA A 100 4.92 -12.71 19.78
N GLU A 101 5.05 -12.98 21.09
CA GLU A 101 4.75 -14.29 21.68
C GLU A 101 3.26 -14.65 21.50
N SER A 102 2.36 -13.70 21.76
CA SER A 102 0.93 -13.89 21.48
C SER A 102 0.66 -14.14 20.00
N TRP A 103 1.31 -13.41 19.09
CA TRP A 103 1.15 -13.62 17.64
C TRP A 103 1.67 -15.00 17.19
N LEU A 104 2.77 -15.49 17.74
CA LEU A 104 3.26 -16.84 17.45
C LEU A 104 2.27 -17.93 17.90
N THR A 105 1.47 -17.65 18.92
CA THR A 105 0.44 -18.57 19.43
C THR A 105 -0.76 -18.65 18.48
N ASN A 106 -1.15 -17.53 17.87
CA ASN A 106 -2.17 -17.51 16.83
C ASN A 106 -1.90 -16.43 15.76
N PRO A 107 -1.12 -16.78 14.72
CA PRO A 107 -0.72 -15.80 13.71
C PRO A 107 -1.85 -15.40 12.76
N TRP A 108 -2.97 -16.14 12.78
CA TRP A 108 -4.11 -15.97 11.88
C TRP A 108 -5.31 -15.23 12.51
N GLY A 109 -5.32 -15.04 13.83
CA GLY A 109 -6.45 -14.44 14.57
C GLY A 109 -7.37 -15.46 15.19
#